data_AF-A0A7X6BE73-F1
#
_entry.id   AF-A0A7X6BE73-F1
#
_cell.length_a   1.000
_cell.length_b   1.000
_cell.length_c   1.000
_cell.angle_alpha   90.00
_cell.angle_beta   90.00
_cell.angle_gamma   90.00
#
_symmetry.space_group_name_H-M   'P 1'
#
loop_
_entity.id
_entity.type
_entity.pdbx_description
1 polymer ?
#
loop_
_entity_poly.entity_id
_entity_poly.type
_entity_poly.pdbx_seq_one_letter_code
_entity_poly.pdbx_strand_id
1 'polypeptide(L)'
;MATPIASQDRFTCGLGYIMQRLGQSHRSARWQIAYVNQLIESEGFPRPLPYFTRTATGGGRMFREARNASRWPTGTVDQWFDGHAPAMPDAAAEREAVEEMDEAASRIGQRFRVIDGGIAA
;
A
#
# COMPACT_ATOMS: atom_id res chain seq x y z
N MET A 1 -22.79 -22.53 -5.86
CA MET A 1 -22.52 -21.86 -4.58
C MET A 1 -21.67 -20.64 -4.87
N ALA A 2 -22.24 -19.44 -4.81
CA ALA A 2 -21.52 -18.20 -5.10
C ALA A 2 -20.73 -17.78 -3.86
N THR A 3 -19.40 -17.76 -3.96
CA THR A 3 -18.53 -17.27 -2.90
C THR A 3 -18.79 -15.77 -2.70
N PRO A 4 -19.13 -15.30 -1.48
CA PRO A 4 -19.33 -13.88 -1.26
C PRO A 4 -18.00 -13.15 -1.47
N ILE A 5 -17.97 -12.23 -2.43
CA ILE A 5 -16.83 -11.34 -2.66
C ILE A 5 -16.73 -10.44 -1.42
N ALA A 6 -15.82 -10.77 -0.51
CA ALA A 6 -15.59 -10.00 0.70
C ALA A 6 -15.28 -8.55 0.33
N SER A 7 -16.01 -7.63 0.95
CA SER A 7 -15.87 -6.17 0.80
C SER A 7 -14.40 -5.75 0.84
N GLN A 8 -13.92 -5.03 -0.17
CA GLN A 8 -12.49 -4.77 -0.39
C GLN A 8 -11.79 -3.99 0.74
N ASP A 9 -12.53 -3.23 1.55
CA ASP A 9 -12.02 -2.57 2.77
C ASP A 9 -11.57 -3.54 3.87
N ARG A 10 -11.88 -4.83 3.76
CA ARG A 10 -11.44 -5.86 4.71
C ARG A 10 -9.99 -6.30 4.50
N PHE A 11 -9.38 -5.94 3.37
CA PHE A 11 -8.04 -6.43 3.01
C PHE A 11 -6.91 -5.45 3.31
N THR A 12 -7.21 -4.15 3.49
CA THR A 12 -6.18 -3.16 3.81
C THR A 12 -6.55 -2.24 4.97
N CYS A 13 -5.57 -1.86 5.77
CA CYS A 13 -5.72 -0.94 6.89
C CYS A 13 -4.85 0.31 6.69
N GLY A 14 -5.26 1.43 7.28
CA GLY A 14 -4.51 2.69 7.27
C GLY A 14 -3.72 2.93 8.56
N LEU A 15 -2.98 4.03 8.59
CA LEU A 15 -2.15 4.42 9.75
C LEU A 15 -2.97 4.49 11.05
N GLY A 16 -4.21 4.98 10.99
CA GLY A 16 -5.09 5.07 12.17
C GLY A 16 -5.38 3.73 12.84
N TYR A 17 -5.61 2.68 12.05
CA TYR A 17 -5.83 1.31 12.57
C TYR A 17 -4.59 0.80 13.32
N ILE A 18 -3.42 0.97 12.71
CA ILE A 18 -2.14 0.55 13.29
C ILE A 18 -1.88 1.31 14.60
N MET A 19 -2.09 2.63 14.61
CA MET A 19 -1.90 3.46 15.80
C MET A 19 -2.89 3.15 16.91
N GLN A 20 -4.13 2.77 16.57
CA GLN A 20 -5.10 2.33 17.56
C GLN A 20 -4.65 1.03 18.24
N ARG A 21 -4.12 0.06 17.48
CA ARG A 21 -3.59 -1.20 18.03
C ARG A 21 -2.32 -1.00 18.87
N LEU A 22 -1.51 0.00 18.56
CA LEU A 22 -0.35 0.40 19.38
C LEU A 22 -0.72 1.25 20.60
N GLY A 23 -1.98 1.68 20.74
CA GLY A 23 -2.40 2.62 21.79
C GLY A 23 -1.88 4.05 21.63
N GLN A 24 -1.42 4.43 20.43
CA GLN A 24 -0.80 5.72 20.13
C GLN A 24 -1.65 6.63 19.21
N SER A 25 -2.96 6.37 19.09
CA SER A 25 -3.87 7.15 18.24
C SER A 25 -3.96 8.64 18.58
N HIS A 26 -3.65 9.02 19.83
CA HIS A 26 -3.64 10.41 20.30
C HIS A 26 -2.42 11.22 19.83
N ARG A 27 -1.39 10.56 19.29
CA ARG A 27 -0.15 11.24 18.83
C ARG A 27 -0.38 11.99 17.52
N SER A 28 0.48 12.97 17.24
CA SER A 28 0.39 13.72 15.98
C SER A 28 0.72 12.84 14.77
N ALA A 29 0.12 13.12 13.61
CA ALA A 29 0.37 12.35 12.39
C ALA A 29 1.86 12.28 12.02
N ARG A 30 2.62 13.37 12.24
CA ARG A 30 4.08 13.39 12.01
C ARG A 30 4.80 12.39 12.90
N TRP A 31 4.43 12.31 14.18
CA TRP A 31 5.00 11.35 15.12
C TRP A 31 4.64 9.92 14.73
N GLN A 32 3.37 9.65 14.41
CA GLN A 32 2.88 8.33 14.01
C GLN A 32 3.62 7.79 12.78
N ILE A 33 3.85 8.64 11.78
CA ILE A 33 4.61 8.28 10.58
C ILE A 33 6.06 7.93 10.93
N ALA A 34 6.73 8.77 11.72
CA ALA A 34 8.11 8.51 12.13
C ALA A 34 8.24 7.20 12.90
N TYR A 35 7.31 6.95 13.82
CA TYR A 35 7.28 5.74 14.62
C TYR A 35 7.08 4.47 13.78
N VAL A 36 6.17 4.49 12.80
CA VAL A 36 5.97 3.34 11.90
C VAL A 36 7.17 3.11 11.00
N ASN A 37 7.79 4.18 10.46
CA ASN A 37 9.00 4.01 9.67
C ASN A 37 10.12 3.38 10.49
N GLN A 38 10.27 3.78 11.76
CA GLN A 38 11.21 3.15 12.68
C GLN A 38 10.87 1.67 12.91
N LEU A 39 9.61 1.32 13.15
CA LEU A 39 9.16 -0.08 13.30
C LEU A 39 9.49 -0.93 12.06
N ILE A 40 9.34 -0.36 10.85
CA ILE A 40 9.69 -1.04 9.60
C ILE A 40 11.20 -1.29 9.52
N GLU A 41 12.01 -0.33 9.96
CA GLU A 41 13.48 -0.40 9.89
C GLU A 41 14.08 -1.31 10.97
N SER A 42 13.55 -1.28 12.20
CA SER A 42 14.18 -1.93 13.36
C SER A 42 13.50 -3.24 13.80
N GLU A 43 12.18 -3.37 13.62
CA GLU A 43 11.38 -4.48 14.18
C GLU A 43 10.73 -5.36 13.09
N GLY A 44 11.09 -5.14 11.82
CA GLY A 44 10.55 -5.91 10.70
C GLY A 44 9.05 -5.73 10.50
N PHE A 45 8.50 -4.58 10.89
CA PHE A 45 7.08 -4.28 10.67
C PHE A 45 6.74 -4.30 9.17
N PRO A 46 5.54 -4.77 8.77
CA PRO A 46 5.16 -4.85 7.36
C PRO A 46 5.27 -3.51 6.64
N ARG A 47 5.85 -3.54 5.43
CA ARG A 47 5.92 -2.36 4.57
C ARG A 47 4.54 -1.99 4.04
N PRO A 48 4.25 -0.69 3.86
CA PRO A 48 3.02 -0.27 3.21
C PRO A 48 3.00 -0.71 1.75
N LEU A 49 1.80 -0.87 1.21
CA LEU A 49 1.58 -1.02 -0.22
C LEU A 49 2.09 0.23 -0.95
N PRO A 50 2.75 0.05 -2.11
CA PRO A 50 3.17 1.17 -2.95
C PRO A 50 1.96 2.03 -3.29
N TYR A 51 1.99 3.30 -2.92
CA TYR A 51 0.94 4.24 -3.30
C TYR A 51 1.54 5.36 -4.15
N PHE A 52 0.80 5.69 -5.20
CA PHE A 52 1.13 6.76 -6.12
C PHE A 52 0.42 8.03 -5.66
N THR A 53 1.15 9.13 -5.56
CA THR A 53 0.54 10.43 -5.36
C THR A 53 0.96 11.39 -6.47
N ARG A 54 -0.01 12.18 -6.93
CA ARG A 54 0.21 13.25 -7.89
C ARG A 54 0.82 14.44 -7.16
N THR A 55 1.93 14.95 -7.67
CA THR A 55 2.50 16.22 -7.23
C THR A 55 1.69 17.36 -7.85
N ALA A 56 1.66 18.51 -7.16
CA ALA A 56 1.00 19.72 -7.65
C ALA A 56 1.55 20.21 -9.01
N THR A 57 2.74 19.75 -9.39
CA THR A 57 3.43 20.07 -10.64
C THR A 57 3.18 19.07 -11.78
N GLY A 58 2.21 18.17 -11.64
CA GLY A 58 1.81 17.23 -12.70
C GLY A 58 2.68 15.97 -12.81
N GLY A 59 3.70 15.83 -11.96
CA GLY A 59 4.50 14.61 -11.81
C GLY A 59 3.86 13.61 -10.84
N GLY A 60 4.19 12.34 -10.97
CA GLY A 60 3.78 11.29 -10.04
C GLY A 60 4.97 10.77 -9.25
N ARG A 61 4.82 10.57 -7.93
CA ARG A 61 5.86 9.90 -7.14
C ARG A 61 5.29 8.70 -6.42
N MET A 62 5.95 7.56 -6.62
CA MET A 62 5.70 6.34 -5.86
C MET A 62 6.49 6.40 -4.55
N PHE A 63 5.82 6.12 -3.45
CA PHE A 63 6.43 6.11 -2.12
C PHE A 63 6.41 4.70 -1.54
N ARG A 64 7.56 4.26 -1.03
CA ARG A 64 7.73 3.00 -0.30
C ARG A 64 7.79 3.18 1.22
N GLU A 65 7.99 4.42 1.67
CA GLU A 65 7.94 4.82 3.08
C GLU A 65 6.50 4.97 3.57
N ALA A 66 6.27 4.76 4.88
CA ALA A 66 4.99 5.03 5.49
C ALA A 66 4.66 6.53 5.42
N ARG A 67 3.46 6.85 4.98
CA ARG A 67 2.86 8.18 5.00
C ARG A 67 1.41 8.09 5.45
N ASN A 68 0.78 9.24 5.66
CA ASN A 68 -0.60 9.30 6.13
C ASN A 68 -1.60 8.58 5.21
N ALA A 69 -1.38 8.67 3.89
CA ALA A 69 -2.22 8.01 2.89
C ALA A 69 -1.83 6.55 2.60
N SER A 70 -0.77 6.03 3.24
CA SER A 70 -0.32 4.66 3.04
C SER A 70 -1.35 3.65 3.54
N ARG A 71 -1.37 2.49 2.89
CA ARG A 71 -2.22 1.36 3.22
C ARG A 71 -1.37 0.12 3.42
N TRP A 72 -1.79 -0.77 4.29
CA TRP A 72 -1.12 -2.05 4.60
C TRP A 72 -2.09 -3.20 4.42
N PRO A 73 -1.64 -4.41 4.04
CA PRO A 73 -2.48 -5.59 4.07
C PRO A 73 -2.89 -5.92 5.51
N THR A 74 -4.19 -5.91 5.81
CA THR A 74 -4.70 -6.07 7.19
C THR A 74 -4.24 -7.40 7.80
N GLY A 75 -4.30 -8.49 7.04
CA GLY A 75 -3.88 -9.82 7.52
C GLY A 75 -2.40 -9.91 7.90
N THR A 76 -1.51 -9.24 7.15
CA THR A 76 -0.08 -9.21 7.46
C THR A 76 0.22 -8.39 8.72
N VAL A 77 -0.49 -7.28 8.89
CA VAL A 77 -0.40 -6.45 10.11
C VAL A 77 -0.94 -7.24 11.31
N ASP A 78 -2.09 -7.90 11.18
CA ASP A 78 -2.66 -8.79 12.19
C ASP A 78 -1.68 -9.87 12.63
N GLN A 79 -1.09 -10.62 11.70
CA GLN A 79 -0.08 -11.63 12.02
C GLN A 79 1.12 -11.06 12.78
N TRP A 80 1.66 -9.91 12.35
CA TRP A 80 2.80 -9.28 13.04
C TRP A 80 2.46 -8.91 14.49
N PHE A 81 1.27 -8.34 14.73
CA PHE A 81 0.82 -8.01 16.09
C PHE A 81 0.53 -9.25 16.94
N ASP A 82 0.09 -10.35 16.32
CA ASP A 82 -0.19 -11.62 17.00
C ASP A 82 1.11 -12.42 17.29
N GLY A 83 2.29 -11.86 16.98
CA GLY A 83 3.59 -12.50 17.20
C GLY A 83 3.90 -13.61 16.20
N HIS A 84 3.07 -13.79 15.18
CA HIS A 84 3.39 -14.60 14.02
C HIS A 84 4.25 -13.75 13.10
N ALA A 85 5.58 -13.96 13.11
CA ALA A 85 6.46 -13.31 12.17
C ALA A 85 5.88 -13.49 10.76
N PRO A 86 5.48 -12.41 10.06
CA PRO A 86 4.95 -12.56 8.73
C PRO A 86 6.06 -13.22 7.92
N ALA A 87 5.71 -14.26 7.16
CA ALA A 87 6.55 -14.67 6.05
C ALA A 87 6.63 -13.44 5.15
N MET A 88 7.63 -12.59 5.37
CA MET A 88 7.99 -11.54 4.43
C MET A 88 8.07 -12.28 3.10
N PRO A 89 7.27 -11.89 2.09
CA PRO A 89 7.46 -12.46 0.78
C PRO A 89 8.93 -12.24 0.47
N ASP A 90 9.66 -13.35 0.34
CA ASP A 90 11.05 -13.36 -0.09
C ASP A 90 11.14 -12.36 -1.23
N ALA A 91 12.19 -11.54 -1.30
CA ALA A 91 12.31 -10.48 -2.31
C ALA A 91 12.08 -10.96 -3.78
N ALA A 92 12.04 -12.27 -4.01
CA ALA A 92 11.54 -12.94 -5.20
C ALA A 92 10.03 -12.72 -5.48
N ALA A 93 9.14 -12.88 -4.50
CA ALA A 93 7.70 -12.70 -4.67
C ALA A 93 7.30 -11.23 -4.88
N GLU A 94 8.08 -10.27 -4.35
CA GLU A 94 7.89 -8.85 -4.66
C GLU A 94 8.29 -8.52 -6.13
N ARG A 95 9.27 -9.22 -6.71
CA ARG A 95 9.60 -9.07 -8.15
C ARG A 95 8.51 -9.66 -9.04
N GLU A 96 7.98 -10.82 -8.68
CA GLU A 96 6.93 -11.49 -9.45
C GLU A 96 5.63 -10.68 -9.47
N ALA A 97 5.26 -10.06 -8.33
CA ALA A 97 4.10 -9.17 -8.26
C ALA A 97 4.29 -7.87 -9.06
N VAL A 98 5.52 -7.33 -9.13
CA VAL A 98 5.83 -6.15 -9.97
C VAL A 98 5.73 -6.51 -11.46
N GLU A 99 6.21 -7.68 -11.86
CA GLU A 99 6.11 -8.17 -13.24
C GLU A 99 4.65 -8.44 -13.64
N GLU A 100 3.84 -9.04 -12.75
CA GLU A 100 2.42 -9.30 -13.01
C GLU A 100 1.61 -7.98 -13.11
N MET A 101 1.93 -6.98 -12.28
CA MET A 101 1.31 -5.65 -12.35
C MET A 101 1.70 -4.89 -13.63
N ASP A 102 2.94 -5.02 -14.10
CA ASP A 102 3.40 -4.40 -15.36
C ASP A 102 2.79 -5.08 -16.59
N GLU A 103 2.62 -6.41 -16.55
CA GLU A 103 1.93 -7.15 -17.60
C GLU A 103 0.42 -6.82 -17.63
N ALA A 104 -0.21 -6.67 -16.47
CA ALA A 104 -1.61 -6.23 -16.36
C ALA A 104 -1.79 -4.79 -16.87
N ALA A 105 -0.86 -3.88 -16.56
CA ALA A 105 -0.85 -2.51 -17.09
C ALA A 105 -0.68 -2.50 -18.63
N SER A 106 0.19 -3.36 -19.16
CA SER A 106 0.39 -3.54 -20.60
C SER A 106 -0.87 -4.05 -21.31
N ARG A 107 -1.62 -4.97 -20.70
CA ARG A 107 -2.91 -5.44 -21.23
C ARG A 107 -4.00 -4.36 -21.21
N ILE A 108 -4.01 -3.49 -20.21
CA ILE A 108 -4.94 -2.35 -20.14
C ILE A 108 -4.58 -1.29 -21.19
N GLY A 109 -3.29 -1.01 -21.39
CA GLY A 109 -2.80 -0.06 -22.41
C GLY A 109 -3.08 -0.51 -23.85
N GLN A 110 -3.14 -1.81 -24.12
CA GLN A 110 -3.52 -2.33 -25.45
C GLN A 110 -5.03 -2.25 -25.71
N ARG A 111 -5.87 -2.19 -24.66
CA ARG A 111 -7.33 -2.23 -24.79
C ARG A 111 -7.96 -0.84 -24.82
N PHE A 112 -7.29 0.16 -24.26
CA PHE A 112 -7.65 1.57 -24.40
C PHE A 112 -6.68 2.23 -25.37
N ARG A 113 -7.05 2.25 -26.66
CA ARG A 113 -6.48 3.22 -27.60
C ARG A 113 -6.77 4.59 -26.99
N VAL A 114 -5.76 5.26 -26.46
CA VAL A 114 -5.86 6.64 -26.00
C VAL A 114 -6.32 7.43 -27.22
N ILE A 115 -7.59 7.80 -27.24
CA ILE A 115 -8.10 8.75 -28.22
C ILE A 115 -7.54 10.08 -27.74
N ASP A 116 -6.55 10.60 -28.46
CA ASP A 116 -6.07 11.96 -28.30
C ASP A 116 -7.26 12.91 -28.42
N GLY A 117 -7.80 13.31 -27.26
CA GLY A 117 -8.73 14.42 -27.15
C GLY A 117 -7.96 15.72 -27.28
N GLY A 118 -7.47 16.01 -28.49
CA GLY A 118 -6.96 17.32 -28.85
C GLY A 118 -8.08 18.35 -28.73
N ILE A 119 -8.00 19.20 -27.72
CA ILE A 119 -8.87 20.37 -27.59
C ILE A 119 -8.39 21.37 -28.63
N ALA A 120 -9.16 21.50 -29.72
CA ALA A 120 -9.10 22.63 -30.63
C ALA A 120 -10.31 23.53 -30.36
N ALA A 121 -10.07 24.69 -29.75
CA ALA A 121 -10.84 25.93 -29.88
C ALA A 121 -9.98 27.09 -29.38
#